data_AF-A0A967HK33-F1
#
_entry.id   AF-A0A967HK33-F1
#
_cell.length_a   1.000
_cell.length_b   1.000
_cell.length_c   1.000
_cell.angle_alpha   90.00
_cell.angle_beta   90.00
_cell.angle_gamma   90.00
#
_symmetry.space_group_name_H-M   'P 1'
#
loop_
_entity.id
_entity.type
_entity.pdbx_description
1 polymer ?
#
loop_
_entity_poly.entity_id
_entity_poly.type
_entity_poly.pdbx_seq_one_letter_code
_entity_poly.pdbx_strand_id
1 'polypeptide(L)'
;FRTELEGARTVLWNGPMGMFEIDPFAGGTDGVARAVADITRAGATTIIGGGDTAAAVAEAGLADRMTHVSTGGGASLEFLEGRTLPGVAVLDDKEE
;
A
#
# COMPACT_ATOMS: atom_id res chain seq x y z
N PHE A 1 -13.28 4.17 -8.40
CA PHE A 1 -12.40 3.34 -7.56
C PHE A 1 -13.07 2.82 -6.29
N ARG A 2 -13.80 3.63 -5.49
CA ARG A 2 -14.46 3.12 -4.27
C ARG A 2 -15.30 1.85 -4.50
N THR A 3 -16.19 1.85 -5.48
CA THR A 3 -17.03 0.68 -5.82
C THR A 3 -16.22 -0.56 -6.21
N GLU A 4 -15.07 -0.39 -6.89
CA GLU A 4 -14.19 -1.51 -7.26
C GLU A 4 -13.43 -2.09 -6.06
N LEU A 5 -13.19 -1.26 -5.04
CA LEU A 5 -12.56 -1.69 -3.79
C LEU A 5 -13.54 -2.43 -2.87
N GLU A 6 -14.85 -2.19 -3.03
CA GLU A 6 -15.88 -2.87 -2.25
C GLU A 6 -15.87 -4.38 -2.53
N GLY A 7 -15.71 -5.18 -1.47
CA GLY A 7 -15.65 -6.64 -1.58
C GLY A 7 -14.27 -7.21 -1.93
N ALA A 8 -13.28 -6.37 -2.23
CA ALA A 8 -11.91 -6.83 -2.39
C ALA A 8 -11.39 -7.45 -1.08
N ARG A 9 -10.78 -8.64 -1.17
CA ARG A 9 -10.21 -9.33 0.00
C ARG A 9 -8.75 -9.01 0.24
N THR A 10 -8.04 -8.67 -0.84
CA THR A 10 -6.63 -8.26 -0.80
C THR A 10 -6.44 -7.10 -1.75
N VAL A 11 -5.80 -6.03 -1.29
CA VAL A 11 -5.47 -4.85 -2.11
C VAL A 11 -3.99 -4.52 -1.93
N LEU A 12 -3.29 -4.41 -3.05
CA LEU A 12 -1.98 -3.78 -3.14
C LEU A 12 -2.17 -2.40 -3.74
N TRP A 13 -1.69 -1.35 -3.06
CA TRP A 13 -1.71 0.01 -3.59
C TRP A 13 -0.28 0.58 -3.61
N ASN A 14 0.23 0.87 -4.80
CA ASN A 14 1.58 1.37 -5.02
C ASN A 14 1.59 2.48 -6.08
N GLY A 15 1.48 3.72 -5.61
CA GLY A 15 1.42 4.94 -6.41
C GLY A 15 0.21 5.81 -6.02
N PRO A 16 0.40 7.07 -5.58
CA PRO A 16 -0.70 8.01 -5.39
C PRO A 16 -1.53 8.21 -6.65
N MET A 17 -2.78 8.65 -6.50
CA MET A 17 -3.72 8.79 -7.63
C MET A 17 -3.50 10.09 -8.43
N GLY A 18 -2.68 11.01 -7.91
CA GLY A 18 -2.37 12.31 -8.46
C GLY A 18 -1.26 12.98 -7.65
N MET A 19 -1.02 14.27 -7.90
CA MET A 19 -0.04 15.10 -7.20
C MET A 19 -0.53 15.47 -5.80
N PHE A 20 -0.48 14.51 -4.87
CA PHE A 20 -1.09 14.62 -3.55
C PHE A 20 -0.42 15.70 -2.67
N GLU A 21 0.80 16.06 -3.01
CA GLU A 21 1.60 17.11 -2.36
C GLU A 21 1.03 18.52 -2.60
N ILE A 22 0.06 18.67 -3.50
CA ILE A 22 -0.59 19.94 -3.85
C ILE A 22 -2.10 19.82 -3.57
N ASP A 23 -2.59 20.51 -2.53
CA ASP A 23 -3.96 20.31 -1.99
C ASP A 23 -5.09 20.23 -3.04
N PRO A 24 -5.17 21.11 -4.06
CA PRO A 24 -6.20 21.00 -5.10
C PRO A 24 -6.22 19.66 -5.87
N PHE A 25 -5.13 18.89 -5.85
CA PHE A 25 -4.96 17.63 -6.57
C PHE A 25 -4.89 16.40 -5.64
N ALA A 26 -4.95 16.59 -4.31
CA ALA A 26 -4.84 15.52 -3.31
C ALA A 26 -6.13 14.70 -3.12
N GLY A 27 -7.30 15.26 -3.45
CA GLY A 27 -8.59 14.65 -3.14
C GLY A 27 -8.80 13.24 -3.70
N GLY A 28 -8.18 12.93 -4.86
CA GLY A 28 -8.22 11.57 -5.42
C GLY A 28 -7.45 10.55 -4.58
N THR A 29 -6.25 10.92 -4.15
CA THR A 29 -5.38 10.09 -3.30
C THR A 29 -6.01 9.90 -1.93
N ASP A 30 -6.52 10.96 -1.30
CA ASP A 30 -7.22 10.90 -0.01
C ASP A 30 -8.48 10.02 -0.09
N GLY A 31 -9.23 10.15 -1.18
CA GLY A 31 -10.44 9.35 -1.41
C GLY A 31 -10.13 7.85 -1.49
N VAL A 32 -9.06 7.47 -2.18
CA VAL A 32 -8.59 6.08 -2.27
C VAL A 32 -8.02 5.61 -0.93
N ALA A 33 -7.20 6.42 -0.25
CA ALA A 33 -6.64 6.08 1.06
C ALA A 33 -7.75 5.77 2.09
N ARG A 34 -8.80 6.60 2.12
CA ARG A 34 -9.96 6.36 2.99
C ARG A 34 -10.71 5.08 2.62
N ALA A 35 -10.95 4.85 1.32
CA ALA A 35 -11.64 3.64 0.88
C ALA A 35 -10.84 2.36 1.22
N VAL A 36 -9.52 2.37 1.04
CA VAL A 36 -8.63 1.25 1.41
C VAL A 36 -8.65 1.03 2.92
N ALA A 37 -8.58 2.09 3.73
CA ALA A 37 -8.67 1.97 5.19
C ALA A 37 -10.05 1.43 5.66
N ASP A 38 -11.13 1.74 4.95
CA ASP A 38 -12.47 1.26 5.28
C ASP A 38 -12.61 -0.26 5.00
N ILE A 39 -12.11 -0.74 3.85
CA ILE A 39 -12.12 -2.19 3.55
C ILE A 39 -11.15 -2.98 4.42
N THR A 40 -10.04 -2.36 4.85
CA THR A 40 -9.10 -2.98 5.81
C THR A 40 -9.82 -3.26 7.11
N ARG A 41 -10.56 -2.28 7.62
CA ARG A 41 -11.39 -2.44 8.82
C ARG A 41 -12.47 -3.51 8.64
N ALA A 42 -12.97 -3.69 7.42
CA ALA A 42 -13.92 -4.75 7.06
C ALA A 42 -13.28 -6.15 6.93
N GLY A 43 -11.96 -6.28 7.14
CA GLY A 43 -11.22 -7.54 7.16
C GLY A 43 -10.41 -7.84 5.89
N ALA A 44 -10.33 -6.91 4.94
CA ALA A 44 -9.44 -7.06 3.80
C ALA A 44 -7.96 -6.92 4.21
N THR A 45 -7.06 -7.67 3.58
CA THR A 45 -5.62 -7.46 3.70
C THR A 45 -5.20 -6.33 2.77
N THR A 46 -4.58 -5.28 3.30
CA THR A 46 -4.16 -4.12 2.51
C THR A 46 -2.67 -3.85 2.66
N ILE A 47 -2.00 -3.78 1.52
CA ILE A 47 -0.55 -3.59 1.41
C ILE A 47 -0.33 -2.26 0.69
N ILE A 48 0.18 -1.28 1.43
CA ILE A 48 0.62 -0.01 0.86
C ILE A 48 2.10 -0.15 0.48
N GLY A 49 2.43 0.13 -0.77
CA GLY A 49 3.78 0.01 -1.31
C GLY A 49 4.31 1.33 -1.85
N GLY A 50 5.58 1.61 -1.60
CA GLY A 50 6.27 2.78 -2.14
C GLY A 50 6.28 3.97 -1.19
N GLY A 51 7.40 4.69 -1.19
CA GLY A 51 7.62 5.85 -0.31
C GLY A 51 6.53 6.91 -0.43
N ASP A 52 6.14 7.25 -1.65
CA ASP A 52 5.14 8.30 -1.90
C ASP A 52 3.74 7.89 -1.42
N THR A 53 3.36 6.62 -1.60
CA THR A 53 2.04 6.14 -1.13
C THR A 53 2.02 5.99 0.39
N ALA A 54 3.13 5.54 0.97
CA ALA A 54 3.31 5.53 2.42
C ALA A 54 3.22 6.95 3.01
N ALA A 55 3.84 7.95 2.38
CA ALA A 55 3.77 9.35 2.79
C ALA A 55 2.33 9.89 2.70
N ALA A 56 1.65 9.68 1.57
CA ALA A 56 0.26 10.12 1.39
C ALA A 56 -0.69 9.53 2.44
N VAL A 57 -0.55 8.24 2.75
CA VAL A 57 -1.36 7.57 3.79
C VAL A 57 -1.02 8.09 5.19
N ALA A 58 0.24 8.42 5.46
CA ALA A 58 0.68 9.00 6.73
C ALA A 58 0.14 10.43 6.93
N GLU A 59 0.24 11.29 5.91
CA GLU A 59 -0.32 12.65 5.93
C GLU A 59 -1.84 12.65 6.11
N ALA A 60 -2.53 11.67 5.51
CA ALA A 60 -3.96 11.47 5.72
C ALA A 60 -4.31 10.94 7.14
N GLY A 61 -3.32 10.57 7.96
CA GLY A 61 -3.51 10.01 9.30
C GLY A 61 -4.11 8.59 9.29
N LEU A 62 -3.85 7.83 8.23
CA LEU A 62 -4.47 6.51 8.00
C LEU A 62 -3.47 5.34 8.05
N ALA A 63 -2.19 5.59 8.33
CA ALA A 63 -1.16 4.54 8.33
C ALA A 63 -1.50 3.35 9.24
N ASP A 64 -1.92 3.62 10.47
CA ASP A 64 -2.32 2.58 11.45
C ASP A 64 -3.64 1.87 11.09
N ARG A 65 -4.33 2.31 10.05
CA ARG A 65 -5.56 1.70 9.55
C ARG A 65 -5.34 0.78 8.34
N MET A 66 -4.09 0.56 7.95
CA MET A 66 -3.69 -0.37 6.89
C MET A 66 -3.13 -1.66 7.49
N THR A 67 -3.16 -2.77 6.75
CA THR A 67 -2.56 -4.02 7.26
C THR A 67 -1.03 -3.96 7.24
N HIS A 68 -0.45 -3.42 6.17
CA HIS A 68 0.99 -3.27 6.03
C HIS A 68 1.33 -2.01 5.22
N VAL A 69 2.37 -1.30 5.66
CA VAL A 69 2.93 -0.14 4.95
C VAL A 69 4.40 -0.41 4.67
N SER A 70 4.75 -0.49 3.38
CA SER A 70 6.10 -0.73 2.87
C SER A 70 6.59 0.50 2.11
N THR A 71 7.80 0.96 2.42
CA THR A 71 8.50 1.97 1.62
C THR A 71 9.19 1.38 0.39
N GLY A 72 9.35 0.06 0.34
CA GLY A 72 10.06 -0.66 -0.72
C GLY A 72 9.24 -0.82 -1.99
N GLY A 73 8.73 0.26 -2.58
CA GLY A 73 7.78 0.23 -3.72
C GLY A 73 8.19 -0.70 -4.85
N GLY A 74 9.38 -0.50 -5.43
CA GLY A 74 9.89 -1.37 -6.50
C GLY A 74 10.17 -2.79 -6.02
N ALA A 75 10.85 -2.95 -4.89
CA ALA A 75 11.19 -4.28 -4.34
C ALA A 75 9.95 -5.11 -4.01
N SER A 76 8.89 -4.49 -3.47
CA SER A 76 7.60 -5.14 -3.20
C SER A 76 6.90 -5.58 -4.49
N LEU A 77 6.98 -4.81 -5.58
CA LEU A 77 6.43 -5.24 -6.87
C LEU A 77 7.25 -6.38 -7.47
N GLU A 78 8.58 -6.30 -7.47
CA GLU A 78 9.45 -7.38 -7.96
C GLU A 78 9.23 -8.69 -7.19
N PHE A 79 9.03 -8.61 -5.86
CA PHE A 79 8.68 -9.75 -5.04
C PHE A 79 7.34 -10.38 -5.46
N LEU A 80 6.32 -9.55 -5.70
CA LEU A 80 4.99 -10.02 -6.12
C LEU A 80 4.96 -10.53 -7.56
N GLU A 81 5.86 -10.06 -8.42
CA GLU A 81 6.13 -10.66 -9.74
C GLU A 81 6.76 -12.05 -9.65
N GLY A 82 7.19 -12.48 -8.46
CA GLY A 82 7.85 -13.76 -8.21
C GLY A 82 9.35 -13.74 -8.48
N ARG A 83 9.97 -12.56 -8.56
CA ARG A 83 11.42 -12.45 -8.73
C ARG A 83 12.13 -12.72 -7.41
N THR A 84 13.29 -13.36 -7.50
CA THR A 84 14.19 -13.50 -6.37
C THR A 84 14.79 -12.14 -6.03
N LEU A 85 14.45 -11.59 -4.86
CA LEU A 85 15.13 -10.42 -4.35
C LEU A 85 16.51 -10.81 -3.82
N PRO A 86 17.62 -10.23 -4.33
CA PRO A 86 18.97 -10.67 -3.96
C PRO A 86 19.26 -10.48 -2.48
N GLY A 87 18.74 -9.40 -1.87
CA GLY A 87 18.91 -9.13 -0.43
C GLY A 87 18.11 -10.07 0.48
N VAL A 88 17.07 -10.72 -0.03
CA VAL A 88 16.30 -11.73 0.72
C VAL A 88 16.92 -13.12 0.53
N ALA A 89 17.40 -13.43 -0.67
CA ALA A 89 17.97 -14.74 -1.00
C ALA A 89 19.26 -15.10 -0.25
N VAL A 90 19.95 -14.10 0.31
CA VAL A 90 21.17 -14.30 1.11
C VAL A 90 20.87 -14.52 2.59
N LEU A 91 19.61 -14.42 3.02
CA LEU A 91 19.21 -14.68 4.40
C LEU A 91 19.20 -16.19 4.65
N ASP A 92 19.69 -16.59 5.82
CA ASP A 92 19.59 -17.98 6.26
C ASP A 92 18.13 -18.33 6.55
N ASP A 93 17.75 -19.57 6.23
CA ASP A 93 16.46 -20.10 6.63
C ASP A 93 16.39 -20.19 8.16
N LYS A 94 15.17 -20.06 8.69
CA LYS A 94 14.94 -20.24 10.12
C LYS A 94 15.32 -21.67 10.50
N GLU A 95 16.30 -21.82 11.40
CA GLU A 95 16.61 -23.11 12.04
C GLU A 95 15.36 -23.65 12.76
N GLU A 96 15.06 -24.94 12.61
CA GLU A 96 13.90 -25.60 13.23
C GLU A 96 13.97 -25.62 14.77
#